data_AF-A0A5N3V8N1-F1
#
_entry.id   AF-A0A5N3V8N1-F1
#
_cell.length_a   1.000
_cell.length_b   1.000
_cell.length_c   1.000
_cell.angle_alpha   90.00
_cell.angle_beta   90.00
_cell.angle_gamma   90.00
#
_symmetry.space_group_name_H-M   'P 1'
#
loop_
_entity.id
_entity.type
_entity.pdbx_description
1 polymer ?
#
loop_
_entity_poly.entity_id
_entity_poly.type
_entity_poly.pdbx_seq_one_letter_code
_entity_poly.pdbx_strand_id
1 'polypeptide(L)' 'MDLSMSVNSVTISVEGMTCSSCVWTIEQQIGKLNGVHHIKIIINYIFLKFKNI' A
#
# COMPACT_ATOMS: atom_id res chain seq x y z
N MET A 1 -18.24 -8.21 7.67
CA MET A 1 -18.91 -7.30 6.71
C MET A 1 -17.86 -6.92 5.67
N ASP A 2 -17.79 -7.61 4.55
CA ASP A 2 -17.01 -7.17 3.38
C ASP A 2 -18.06 -6.90 2.30
N LEU A 3 -18.43 -5.63 2.18
CA LEU A 3 -19.36 -5.15 1.17
C LEU A 3 -18.55 -4.91 -0.09
N SER A 4 -18.98 -5.54 -1.19
CA SER A 4 -18.46 -5.34 -2.54
C SER A 4 -18.46 -3.86 -2.94
N MET A 5 -17.37 -3.17 -2.65
CA MET A 5 -16.93 -1.97 -3.37
C MET A 5 -15.88 -2.45 -4.38
N SER A 6 -15.87 -1.89 -5.59
CA SER A 6 -14.79 -2.13 -6.57
C SER A 6 -13.49 -1.51 -6.02
N VAL A 7 -12.80 -2.24 -5.14
CA VAL A 7 -11.53 -1.81 -4.55
C VAL A 7 -10.44 -2.10 -5.57
N ASN A 8 -9.93 -1.05 -6.21
CA ASN A 8 -8.76 -1.19 -7.08
C ASN A 8 -7.54 -1.47 -6.21
N SER A 9 -6.96 -2.66 -6.37
CA SER A 9 -5.73 -3.04 -5.68
C SER A 9 -4.57 -3.21 -6.64
N VAL A 10 -3.40 -2.72 -6.26
CA VAL A 10 -2.16 -2.85 -7.01
C VAL A 10 -1.09 -3.46 -6.10
N THR A 11 -0.38 -4.44 -6.64
CA THR A 11 0.82 -5.01 -6.00
C THR A 11 2.03 -4.53 -6.77
N ILE A 12 2.98 -3.94 -6.06
CA ILE A 12 4.23 -3.43 -6.63
C ILE A 12 5.36 -4.26 -6.05
N SER A 13 6.13 -4.92 -6.92
CA SER A 13 7.38 -5.58 -6.55
C SER A 13 8.46 -4.52 -6.40
N VAL A 14 9.18 -4.55 -5.29
CA VAL A 14 10.23 -3.56 -5.03
C VAL A 14 11.44 -4.28 -4.46
N GLU A 15 12.58 -4.09 -5.12
CA GLU A 15 13.85 -4.66 -4.68
C GLU A 15 14.50 -3.78 -3.61
N GLY A 16 15.24 -4.39 -2.69
CA GLY A 16 16.00 -3.66 -1.66
C GLY A 16 15.18 -3.11 -0.50
N MET A 17 13.89 -3.44 -0.41
CA MET A 17 13.03 -3.06 0.72
C MET A 17 13.23 -4.02 1.90
N THR A 18 14.41 -3.93 2.52
CA THR A 18 14.84 -4.79 3.64
C THR A 18 14.99 -4.03 4.94
N CYS A 19 15.12 -2.70 4.90
CA CYS A 19 15.30 -1.89 6.10
C CYS A 19 13.97 -1.37 6.64
N SER A 20 13.75 -1.55 7.95
CA SER A 20 12.54 -1.10 8.65
C SER A 20 12.31 0.42 8.52
N SER A 21 13.38 1.22 8.42
CA SER A 21 13.26 2.67 8.20
C SER A 21 12.81 3.03 6.78
N CYS A 22 13.20 2.25 5.77
CA CYS A 22 12.74 2.42 4.39
C CYS A 22 11.26 2.07 4.27
N VAL A 23 10.83 0.95 4.87
CA VAL A 23 9.42 0.52 4.92
C VAL A 23 8.57 1.61 5.57
N TRP A 24 8.97 2.09 6.75
CA TRP A 24 8.26 3.14 7.47
C TRP A 24 8.10 4.43 6.65
N THR A 25 9.18 4.87 5.98
CA THR A 25 9.16 6.09 5.16
C THR A 25 8.19 5.96 4.00
N ILE A 26 8.19 4.81 3.31
CA ILE A 26 7.30 4.53 2.18
C ILE A 26 5.85 4.44 2.65
N GLU A 27 5.58 3.74 3.74
CA GLU A 27 4.23 3.60 4.30
C GLU A 27 3.62 4.95 4.66
N GLN A 28 4.42 5.81 5.31
CA GLN A 28 4.00 7.17 5.70
C GLN A 28 3.77 8.10 4.50
N GLN A 29 4.60 8.01 3.47
CA GLN A 29 4.45 8.83 2.26
C GLN A 29 3.23 8.39 1.44
N ILE A 30 3.09 7.09 1.18
CA ILE A 30 2.01 6.56 0.34
C ILE A 30 0.67 6.58 1.09
N GLY A 31 0.65 6.32 2.40
CA GLY A 31 -0.57 6.37 3.21
C GLY A 31 -1.21 7.77 3.29
N LYS A 32 -0.45 8.83 3.00
CA LYS A 32 -0.97 10.21 2.92
C LYS A 32 -1.55 10.56 1.54
N LEU A 33 -1.36 9.71 0.53
CA LEU A 33 -1.87 9.98 -0.81
C LEU A 33 -3.39 9.84 -0.84
N ASN A 34 -4.04 10.83 -1.44
CA ASN A 34 -5.49 10.88 -1.52
C ASN A 34 -6.00 9.74 -2.42
N GLY A 35 -6.98 8.98 -1.93
CA GLY A 35 -7.50 7.79 -2.61
C GLY A 35 -6.88 6.47 -2.16
N VAL A 36 -5.77 6.46 -1.39
CA VAL A 36 -5.27 5.24 -0.74
C VAL A 36 -6.16 4.91 0.45
N HIS A 37 -6.83 3.77 0.40
CA HIS A 37 -7.67 3.27 1.50
C HIS A 37 -6.87 2.45 2.49
N HIS A 38 -5.95 1.63 1.97
CA HIS A 38 -5.17 0.71 2.77
C HIS A 38 -3.85 0.40 2.09
N ILE A 39 -2.78 0.43 2.87
CA ILE A 39 -1.42 0.07 2.45
C ILE A 39 -0.93 -1.08 3.33
N LYS A 40 -0.22 -2.03 2.73
CA LYS A 40 0.47 -3.09 3.44
C LYS A 40 1.82 -3.33 2.79
N ILE A 41 2.89 -3.24 3.56
CA ILE A 41 4.24 -3.51 3.09
C ILE A 41 4.70 -4.86 3.65
N ILE A 42 5.23 -5.69 2.77
CA ILE A 42 5.84 -6.99 3.05
C ILE A 42 7.26 -6.93 2.48
N ILE A 43 8.19 -7.73 3.01
CA ILE A 43 9.56 -7.82 2.46
C ILE A 43 9.47 -8.09 0.94
N ASN A 44 10.00 -7.15 0.15
CA ASN A 44 9.99 -7.08 -1.32
C ASN A 44 8.66 -6.75 -2.04
N TYR A 45 7.57 -6.49 -1.33
CA TYR A 45 6.26 -6.21 -1.94
C TYR A 45 5.47 -5.11 -1.23
N ILE A 46 4.88 -4.21 -2.00
CA ILE A 46 3.89 -3.24 -1.50
C ILE A 46 2.52 -3.62 -2.06
N PHE A 47 1.53 -3.68 -1.18
CA PHE A 47 0.14 -3.86 -1.54
C PHE A 47 -0.64 -2.57 -1.24
N LEU A 48 -1.25 -2.01 -2.28
CA LEU A 48 -2.07 -0.80 -2.20
C LEU A 48 -3.51 -1.16 -2.52
N LYS A 49 -4.44 -0.69 -1.70
CA LYS A 49 -5.87 -0.68 -1.95
C LYS A 49 -6.32 0.76 -2.02
N PHE A 50 -6.92 1.12 -3.15
CA PHE A 50 -7.48 2.44 -3.37
C PHE A 50 -8.98 2.42 -3.12
N LYS A 51 -9.51 3.47 -2.48
CA LYS A 51 -10.94 3.69 -2.39
C LYS A 51 -11.37 4.30 -3.72
N ASN A 52 -12.21 3.60 -4.46
CA ASN A 52 -12.88 4.19 -5.60
C ASN A 52 -13.82 5.28 -5.07
N ILE A 53 -13.72 6.49 -5.62
CA ILE A 53 -14.63 7.61 -5.33
C ILE A 53 -15.98 7.34 -6.00
#